data_AF-A0A238WGA2-F1
#
_entry.id   AF-A0A238WGA2-F1
#
_cell.length_a   1.000
_cell.length_b   1.000
_cell.length_c   1.000
_cell.angle_alpha   90.00
_cell.angle_beta   90.00
_cell.angle_gamma   90.00
#
_symmetry.space_group_name_H-M   'P 1'
#
loop_
_entity.id
_entity.type
_entity.pdbx_description
1 polymer ?
#
loop_
_entity_poly.entity_id
_entity_poly.type
_entity_poly.pdbx_seq_one_letter_code
_entity_poly.pdbx_strand_id
1 'polypeptide(L)'
;MRRRGLLVGTAVVVASALAGCTDPIDDADDGTDEEEEDPPARVVESELVREDESTDEETVRVEGVIERTREEELTYLEVRAEFYDEAGDVRDTTVEQVDAVEENDRWEFTVEFPGIGEAAAAIVDHDVEVADYR
;
A
#
# COMPACT_ATOMS: atom_id res chain seq x y z
N MET A 1 -21.58 -28.96 9.62
CA MET A 1 -20.54 -30.01 9.58
C MET A 1 -20.73 -30.89 8.34
N ARG A 2 -20.08 -30.54 7.23
CA ARG A 2 -20.06 -31.34 6.00
C ARG A 2 -18.70 -32.02 5.90
N ARG A 3 -18.75 -33.35 5.84
CA ARG A 3 -17.62 -34.28 5.92
C ARG A 3 -17.62 -35.11 4.65
N ARG A 4 -16.71 -34.80 3.73
CA ARG A 4 -16.38 -35.51 2.49
C ARG A 4 -15.01 -34.97 2.06
N GLY A 5 -13.96 -35.71 1.77
CA GLY A 5 -13.66 -37.13 1.73
C GLY A 5 -12.28 -37.20 1.08
N LEU A 6 -11.28 -37.73 1.78
CA LEU A 6 -9.90 -37.85 1.30
C LEU A 6 -9.82 -38.87 0.15
N LEU A 7 -9.20 -38.49 -0.97
CA LEU A 7 -8.77 -39.41 -2.01
C LEU A 7 -7.27 -39.30 -2.21
N VAL A 8 -6.64 -40.46 -2.00
CA VAL A 8 -5.25 -40.83 -2.24
C VAL A 8 -5.02 -40.97 -3.76
N GLY A 9 -3.85 -40.56 -4.27
CA GLY A 9 -3.53 -40.70 -5.69
C GLY A 9 -2.05 -40.57 -6.03
N THR A 10 -1.28 -41.61 -5.70
CA THR A 10 -0.06 -42.15 -6.35
C THR A 10 0.90 -41.25 -7.14
N ALA A 11 2.15 -41.24 -6.66
CA ALA A 11 3.34 -40.69 -7.31
C ALA A 11 3.70 -41.38 -8.63
N VAL A 12 4.25 -40.60 -9.56
CA VAL A 12 5.07 -41.07 -10.68
C VAL A 12 6.38 -40.31 -10.65
N VAL A 13 7.46 -41.02 -10.32
CA VAL A 13 8.85 -40.54 -10.42
C VAL A 13 9.37 -40.98 -11.79
N VAL A 14 9.72 -40.03 -12.66
CA VAL A 14 10.51 -40.31 -13.87
C VAL A 14 11.88 -39.67 -13.68
N ALA A 15 12.87 -40.52 -13.39
CA ALA A 15 14.27 -40.17 -13.37
C ALA A 15 14.81 -40.09 -14.81
N SER A 16 15.30 -38.91 -15.19
CA SER A 16 16.06 -38.70 -16.43
C SER A 16 17.50 -38.38 -16.05
N ALA A 17 18.35 -39.41 -16.04
CA ALA A 17 19.79 -39.23 -15.91
C ALA A 17 20.39 -38.96 -17.30
N LEU A 18 20.88 -37.74 -17.52
CA LEU A 18 21.87 -37.45 -18.55
C LEU A 18 23.06 -36.77 -17.86
N ALA A 19 24.16 -37.52 -17.81
CA ALA A 19 25.47 -37.00 -17.45
C ALA A 19 25.98 -36.10 -18.58
N GLY A 20 26.50 -34.92 -18.23
CA GLY A 20 27.16 -34.02 -19.18
C GLY A 20 27.67 -32.75 -18.52
N CYS A 21 28.97 -32.75 -18.21
CA CYS A 21 29.86 -31.59 -18.00
C CYS A 21 29.59 -30.71 -16.77
N THR A 22 30.34 -31.03 -15.72
CA THR A 22 30.71 -30.14 -14.62
C THR A 22 31.42 -28.89 -15.13
N ASP A 23 30.72 -27.77 -15.10
CA ASP A 23 31.35 -26.46 -14.92
C ASP A 23 30.98 -26.04 -13.48
N PRO A 24 31.95 -25.87 -12.56
CA PRO A 24 31.65 -25.22 -11.30
C PRO A 24 31.44 -23.73 -11.62
N ILE A 25 30.21 -23.40 -12.00
CA ILE A 25 29.73 -22.05 -11.78
C ILE A 25 29.68 -21.94 -10.25
N ASP A 26 30.66 -21.22 -9.71
CA ASP A 26 30.52 -20.47 -8.47
C ASP A 26 29.34 -19.51 -8.68
N ASP A 27 28.12 -20.05 -8.75
CA ASP A 27 26.93 -19.33 -8.34
C ASP A 27 27.06 -19.32 -6.83
N ALA A 28 27.91 -18.41 -6.36
CA ALA A 28 27.69 -17.77 -5.09
C ALA A 28 26.25 -17.27 -5.18
N ASP A 29 25.37 -18.10 -4.63
CA ASP A 29 24.29 -17.75 -3.75
C ASP A 29 24.65 -16.46 -2.99
N ASP A 30 24.55 -15.35 -3.70
CA ASP A 30 24.34 -14.05 -3.11
C ASP A 30 22.87 -13.75 -3.38
N GLY A 31 22.03 -14.67 -2.88
CA GLY A 31 20.76 -14.27 -2.29
C GLY A 31 21.12 -13.37 -1.12
N THR A 32 21.54 -12.14 -1.43
CA THR A 32 21.17 -11.02 -0.58
C THR A 32 19.65 -11.05 -0.65
N ASP A 33 19.03 -11.77 0.29
CA ASP A 33 17.75 -11.36 0.84
C ASP A 33 17.98 -9.88 1.18
N GLU A 34 17.68 -9.00 0.23
CA GLU A 34 17.46 -7.59 0.50
C GLU A 34 16.26 -7.62 1.44
N GLU A 35 16.53 -7.76 2.74
CA GLU A 35 15.54 -7.58 3.78
C GLU A 35 14.91 -6.23 3.45
N GLU A 36 13.69 -6.23 2.87
CA GLU A 36 12.99 -5.01 2.47
C GLU A 36 12.82 -4.19 3.75
N GLU A 37 13.77 -3.29 3.99
CA GLU A 37 13.83 -2.57 5.24
C GLU A 37 12.57 -1.70 5.30
N ASP A 38 11.76 -1.83 6.37
CA ASP A 38 10.49 -1.09 6.53
C ASP A 38 10.67 0.43 6.33
N PRO A 39 9.91 1.13 5.48
CA PRO A 39 10.13 2.56 5.21
C PRO A 39 10.13 3.38 6.51
N PRO A 40 10.88 4.50 6.60
CA PRO A 40 11.10 5.23 7.86
C PRO A 40 9.87 5.91 8.46
N ALA A 41 8.78 5.95 7.70
CA ALA A 41 7.46 6.35 8.14
C ALA A 41 6.40 5.50 7.42
N ARG A 42 5.24 5.33 8.05
CA ARG A 42 4.09 4.62 7.47
C ARG A 42 2.77 5.21 7.92
N VAL A 43 1.74 5.08 7.09
CA VAL A 43 0.37 5.39 7.51
C VAL A 43 -0.11 4.33 8.50
N VAL A 44 -0.61 4.76 9.66
CA VAL A 44 -1.13 3.87 10.70
C VAL A 44 -2.65 4.00 10.88
N GLU A 45 -3.22 5.12 10.45
CA GLU A 45 -4.64 5.43 10.52
C GLU A 45 -5.05 6.19 9.25
N SER A 46 -6.20 5.87 8.68
CA SER A 46 -6.82 6.65 7.61
C SER A 46 -8.33 6.45 7.57
N GLU A 47 -9.06 7.51 7.24
CA GLU A 47 -10.51 7.50 7.11
C GLU A 47 -10.99 8.43 5.99
N LEU A 48 -12.09 8.04 5.35
CA LEU A 48 -12.79 8.85 4.36
C LEU A 48 -13.78 9.77 5.06
N VAL A 49 -13.58 11.08 4.95
CA VAL A 49 -14.42 12.11 5.56
C VAL A 49 -15.22 12.83 4.48
N ARG A 50 -16.49 13.08 4.77
CA ARG A 50 -17.42 13.77 3.86
C ARG A 50 -17.95 15.05 4.48
N GLU A 51 -18.17 16.04 3.63
CA GLU A 51 -18.85 17.29 3.99
C GLU A 51 -19.98 17.57 2.99
N ASP A 52 -21.03 18.23 3.45
CA ASP A 52 -22.21 18.59 2.65
C ASP A 52 -22.86 17.40 1.88
N GLU A 53 -22.91 16.24 2.53
CA GLU A 53 -23.43 14.99 1.97
C GLU A 53 -24.83 15.12 1.33
N SER A 54 -25.04 14.44 0.21
CA SER A 54 -26.29 14.45 -0.56
C SER A 54 -26.67 15.82 -1.14
N THR A 55 -25.69 16.69 -1.37
CA THR A 55 -25.86 17.97 -2.05
C THR A 55 -24.98 18.07 -3.29
N ASP A 56 -25.25 19.06 -4.15
CA ASP A 56 -24.37 19.38 -5.30
C ASP A 56 -23.00 19.95 -4.87
N GLU A 57 -22.82 20.20 -3.57
CA GLU A 57 -21.61 20.75 -2.95
C GLU A 57 -20.82 19.69 -2.15
N GLU A 58 -21.22 18.41 -2.18
CA GLU A 58 -20.56 17.34 -1.42
C GLU A 58 -19.05 17.27 -1.75
N THR A 59 -18.21 17.18 -0.72
CA THR A 59 -16.76 16.96 -0.83
C THR A 59 -16.35 15.69 -0.10
N VAL A 60 -15.21 15.13 -0.52
CA VAL A 60 -14.60 13.94 0.07
C VAL A 60 -13.12 14.21 0.29
N ARG A 61 -12.58 13.78 1.43
CA ARG A 61 -11.15 13.83 1.73
C ARG A 61 -10.73 12.63 2.58
N VAL A 62 -9.46 12.25 2.48
CA VAL A 62 -8.85 11.28 3.38
C VAL A 62 -8.15 12.04 4.49
N GLU A 63 -8.50 11.77 5.74
CA GLU A 63 -7.72 12.17 6.91
C GLU A 63 -6.98 10.97 7.46
N GLY A 64 -5.81 11.17 8.07
CA GLY A 64 -5.08 10.07 8.66
C GLY A 64 -3.87 10.48 9.47
N VAL A 65 -3.13 9.47 9.94
CA VAL A 65 -1.94 9.63 10.76
C VAL A 65 -0.81 8.78 10.20
N ILE A 66 0.35 9.41 10.02
CA ILE A 66 1.63 8.76 9.73
C ILE A 66 2.42 8.63 11.02
N GLU A 67 3.14 7.51 11.20
CA GLU A 67 4.03 7.26 12.33
C GLU A 67 5.45 6.95 11.84
N ARG A 68 6.46 7.51 12.53
CA ARG A 68 7.86 7.19 12.34
C ARG A 68 8.15 5.75 12.77
N THR A 69 8.86 5.00 11.95
CA THR A 69 9.21 3.59 12.21
C THR A 69 10.70 3.41 12.51
N ARG A 70 11.54 4.39 12.16
CA ARG A 70 12.99 4.37 12.32
C ARG A 70 13.54 5.62 12.98
N GLU A 71 14.66 5.48 13.67
CA GLU A 71 15.39 6.59 14.30
C GLU A 71 16.27 7.35 13.28
N GLU A 72 15.63 7.92 12.25
CA GLU A 72 16.25 8.81 11.28
C GLU A 72 15.57 10.19 11.25
N GLU A 73 16.33 11.23 10.97
CA GLU A 73 15.80 12.60 10.84
C GLU A 73 15.03 12.69 9.53
N LEU A 74 13.73 13.00 9.63
CA LEU A 74 12.86 13.21 8.48
C LEU A 74 12.56 14.70 8.37
N THR A 75 12.87 15.27 7.21
CA THR A 75 12.65 16.67 6.84
C THR A 75 11.51 16.84 5.86
N TYR A 76 11.05 15.73 5.26
CA TYR A 76 10.04 15.71 4.23
C TYR A 76 9.28 14.39 4.22
N LEU A 77 7.96 14.47 4.02
CA LEU A 77 7.09 13.33 3.70
C LEU A 77 6.05 13.75 2.66
N GLU A 78 5.78 12.86 1.71
CA GLU A 78 4.62 12.93 0.82
C GLU A 78 3.72 11.72 1.05
N VAL A 79 2.42 11.97 1.01
CA VAL A 79 1.38 10.94 1.10
C VAL A 79 0.62 10.88 -0.21
N ARG A 80 0.41 9.68 -0.75
CA ARG A 80 -0.43 9.44 -1.93
C ARG A 80 -1.72 8.80 -1.47
N ALA A 81 -2.85 9.39 -1.84
CA ALA A 81 -4.17 8.79 -1.68
C ALA A 81 -4.75 8.40 -3.04
N GLU A 82 -5.29 7.19 -3.13
CA GLU A 82 -6.10 6.70 -4.25
C GLU A 82 -7.56 6.64 -3.82
N PHE A 83 -8.46 7.17 -4.65
CA PHE A 83 -9.90 7.22 -4.38
C PHE A 83 -10.63 6.25 -5.31
N TYR A 84 -11.46 5.38 -4.75
CA TYR A 84 -12.12 4.30 -5.47
C TYR A 84 -13.64 4.44 -5.45
N ASP A 85 -14.28 4.01 -6.53
CA ASP A 85 -15.73 3.89 -6.60
C ASP A 85 -16.25 2.51 -6.12
N GLU A 86 -17.57 2.30 -6.19
CA GLU A 86 -18.22 1.04 -5.81
C GLU A 86 -17.77 -0.18 -6.62
N ALA A 87 -17.22 0.01 -7.82
CA ALA A 87 -16.68 -1.07 -8.64
C ALA A 87 -15.23 -1.43 -8.25
N GLY A 88 -14.59 -0.61 -7.42
CA GLY A 88 -13.17 -0.71 -7.09
C GLY A 88 -12.27 -0.09 -8.17
N ASP A 89 -12.82 0.74 -9.06
CA ASP A 89 -12.05 1.47 -10.05
C ASP A 89 -11.47 2.75 -9.44
N VAL A 90 -10.18 3.01 -9.67
CA VAL A 90 -9.54 4.27 -9.27
C VAL A 90 -10.17 5.42 -10.05
N ARG A 91 -10.75 6.37 -9.32
CA ARG A 91 -11.31 7.60 -9.88
C ARG A 91 -10.29 8.72 -9.94
N ASP A 92 -9.42 8.80 -8.94
CA ASP A 92 -8.32 9.76 -8.91
C ASP A 92 -7.21 9.33 -7.95
N THR A 93 -6.04 9.95 -8.11
CA THR A 93 -4.86 9.76 -7.26
C THR A 93 -4.26 11.13 -6.96
N THR A 94 -4.22 11.50 -5.69
CA THR A 94 -3.68 12.79 -5.22
C THR A 94 -2.47 12.56 -4.34
N VAL A 95 -1.46 13.43 -4.46
CA VAL A 95 -0.26 13.42 -3.60
C VAL A 95 -0.20 14.75 -2.86
N GLU A 96 -0.02 14.70 -1.54
CA GLU A 96 0.11 15.88 -0.69
C GLU A 96 1.38 15.79 0.17
N GLN A 97 1.95 16.96 0.46
CA GLN A 97 3.05 17.08 1.40
C GLN A 97 2.53 17.12 2.84
N VAL A 98 3.22 16.46 3.76
CA VAL A 98 2.95 16.54 5.20
C VAL A 98 3.79 17.67 5.80
N ASP A 99 3.13 18.60 6.49
CA ASP A 99 3.78 19.72 7.16
C ASP A 99 4.46 19.32 8.49
N ALA A 100 5.47 20.09 8.90
CA ALA A 100 6.09 20.03 10.23
C ALA A 100 6.60 18.64 10.66
N VAL A 101 7.16 17.89 9.72
CA VAL A 101 7.61 16.50 9.96
C VAL A 101 8.82 16.39 10.90
N GLU A 102 9.60 17.45 11.04
CA GLU A 102 10.82 17.46 11.86
C GLU A 102 10.55 17.37 13.37
N GLU A 103 9.37 17.80 13.84
CA GLU A 103 9.13 18.09 15.26
C GLU A 103 8.39 16.98 16.03
N ASN A 104 8.01 15.87 15.38
CA ASN A 104 7.17 14.83 15.98
C ASN A 104 7.55 13.42 15.50
N ASP A 105 6.97 12.39 16.12
CA ASP A 105 7.01 10.99 15.66
C ASP A 105 5.71 10.55 14.98
N ARG A 106 4.68 11.41 15.03
CA ARG A 106 3.36 11.17 14.42
C ARG A 106 2.87 12.46 13.77
N TRP A 107 2.32 12.34 12.58
CA TRP A 107 1.90 13.48 11.77
C TRP A 107 0.53 13.23 11.16
N GLU A 108 -0.37 14.19 11.34
CA GLU A 108 -1.68 14.18 10.70
C GLU A 108 -1.54 14.63 9.25
N PHE A 109 -2.34 14.06 8.36
CA PHE A 109 -2.42 14.50 6.97
C PHE A 109 -3.88 14.62 6.52
N THR A 110 -4.09 15.39 5.45
CA THR A 110 -5.38 15.49 4.76
C THR A 110 -5.12 15.52 3.27
N VAL A 111 -5.82 14.67 2.51
CA VAL A 111 -5.77 14.65 1.05
C VAL A 111 -7.19 14.83 0.51
N GLU A 112 -7.43 15.91 -0.24
CA GLU A 112 -8.74 16.22 -0.81
C GLU A 112 -8.93 15.52 -2.15
N PHE A 113 -10.10 14.91 -2.37
CA PHE A 113 -10.51 14.46 -3.69
C PHE A 113 -10.91 15.70 -4.51
N PRO A 114 -10.34 15.90 -5.72
CA PRO A 114 -10.53 17.16 -6.46
C PRO A 114 -11.94 17.36 -7.03
N GLY A 115 -12.78 16.31 -7.05
CA GLY A 115 -14.16 16.40 -7.50
C GLY A 115 -15.14 16.76 -6.38
N ILE A 116 -16.31 17.29 -6.76
CA ILE A 116 -17.40 17.65 -5.83
C ILE A 116 -18.75 17.07 -6.29
N GLY A 117 -19.78 17.15 -5.45
CA GLY A 117 -21.14 16.74 -5.75
C GLY A 117 -21.22 15.28 -6.17
N GLU A 118 -21.82 15.00 -7.33
CA GLU A 118 -21.97 13.63 -7.85
C GLU A 118 -20.63 12.87 -7.99
N ALA A 119 -19.53 13.58 -8.28
CA ALA A 119 -18.22 12.94 -8.41
C ALA A 119 -17.67 12.50 -7.04
N ALA A 120 -17.80 13.34 -6.02
CA ALA A 120 -17.40 13.02 -4.65
C ALA A 120 -18.29 11.93 -4.06
N ALA A 121 -19.61 12.03 -4.25
CA ALA A 121 -20.58 11.05 -3.80
C ALA A 121 -20.31 9.63 -4.32
N ALA A 122 -19.71 9.51 -5.52
CA ALA A 122 -19.36 8.23 -6.14
C ALA A 122 -18.15 7.52 -5.51
N ILE A 123 -17.32 8.23 -4.74
CA ILE A 123 -16.19 7.63 -4.03
C ILE A 123 -16.72 6.86 -2.83
N VAL A 124 -16.26 5.63 -2.59
CA VAL A 124 -16.72 4.81 -1.45
C VAL A 124 -15.58 4.17 -0.66
N ASP A 125 -14.36 4.19 -1.19
CA ASP A 125 -13.20 3.58 -0.57
C ASP A 125 -11.93 4.37 -0.92
N HIS A 126 -10.87 4.16 -0.13
CA HIS A 126 -9.57 4.81 -0.32
C HIS A 126 -8.42 3.87 0.05
N ASP A 127 -7.28 4.08 -0.61
CA ASP A 127 -5.99 3.55 -0.19
C ASP A 127 -5.01 4.70 -0.03
N VAL A 128 -4.07 4.56 0.89
CA VAL A 128 -3.13 5.64 1.21
C VAL A 128 -1.80 5.11 1.71
N GLU A 129 -0.73 5.68 1.18
CA GLU A 129 0.65 5.28 1.48
C GLU A 129 1.59 6.48 1.53
N VAL A 130 2.73 6.31 2.21
CA VAL A 130 3.85 7.26 2.11
C VAL A 130 4.52 7.06 0.75
N ALA A 131 4.51 8.09 -0.07
CA ALA A 131 4.96 8.03 -1.46
C ALA A 131 6.43 8.46 -1.63
N ASP A 132 6.89 9.42 -0.82
CA ASP A 132 8.26 9.92 -0.83
C ASP A 132 8.64 10.43 0.56
N TYR A 133 9.94 10.42 0.88
CA TYR A 133 10.47 10.86 2.16
C TYR A 133 11.94 11.27 2.03
N ARG A 134 12.38 12.18 2.90
CA ARG A 134 13.78 12.64 2.95
C ARG A 134 14.26 13.01 4.33
#